data_AF-A0A2D6Y282-F1
#
_entry.id   AF-A0A2D6Y282-F1
#
_cell.length_a   1.000
_cell.length_b   1.000
_cell.length_c   1.000
_cell.angle_alpha   90.00
_cell.angle_beta   90.00
_cell.angle_gamma   90.00
#
_symmetry.space_group_name_H-M   'P 1'
#
loop_
_entity.id
_entity.type
_entity.pdbx_description
1 polymer ?
#
loop_
_entity_poly.entity_id
_entity_poly.type
_entity_poly.pdbx_seq_one_letter_code
_entity_poly.pdbx_strand_id
1 'polypeptide(L)'
;MTRGKVLLVGLAVLALGGVGYVAFDAAGFEGFSAGIAAQAVLVLIVMVWTGSYLFRVVTGRMTYMEQRRRYRDVYDVKAVEDLEARFDSLPEEEQQALLKKIGVKPDQTTADP
;
A
#
# COMPACT_ATOMS: atom_id res chain seq x y z
N MET A 1 15.60 11.76 -14.03
CA MET A 1 15.99 11.31 -15.39
C MET A 1 16.42 12.53 -16.19
N THR A 2 17.60 12.54 -16.82
CA THR A 2 18.00 13.62 -17.75
C THR A 2 17.60 13.25 -19.17
N ARG A 3 17.43 14.25 -20.05
CA ARG A 3 17.03 14.02 -21.46
C ARG A 3 17.94 13.02 -22.18
N GLY A 4 19.25 13.08 -21.94
CA GLY A 4 20.22 12.13 -22.50
C GLY A 4 20.07 10.69 -21.98
N LYS A 5 19.70 10.51 -20.70
CA LYS A 5 19.44 9.16 -20.15
C LYS A 5 18.22 8.50 -20.81
N VAL A 6 17.20 9.28 -21.18
CA VAL A 6 16.02 8.75 -21.89
C VAL A 6 16.40 8.22 -23.27
N LEU A 7 17.24 8.95 -24.01
CA LEU A 7 17.72 8.50 -25.32
C LEU A 7 18.58 7.23 -25.21
N LEU A 8 19.47 7.15 -24.22
CA LEU A 8 20.27 5.95 -23.97
C LEU A 8 19.40 4.73 -23.64
N VAL A 9 18.35 4.90 -22.83
CA VAL A 9 17.39 3.82 -22.53
C VAL A 9 16.66 3.39 -23.80
N GLY A 10 16.20 4.33 -24.63
CA GLY A 10 15.56 4.02 -25.90
C GLY A 10 16.48 3.22 -26.84
N LEU A 11 17.75 3.62 -26.93
CA LEU A 11 18.76 2.91 -27.74
C LEU A 11 19.04 1.50 -27.19
N ALA A 12 19.14 1.35 -25.87
CA ALA A 12 19.30 0.04 -25.24
C ALA A 12 18.11 -0.89 -25.50
N VAL A 13 16.88 -0.38 -25.43
CA VAL A 13 15.66 -1.15 -25.75
C VAL A 13 15.64 -1.57 -27.23
N LEU A 14 16.02 -0.68 -28.13
CA LEU A 14 16.12 -1.00 -29.56
C LEU A 14 17.17 -2.07 -29.83
N ALA A 15 18.36 -1.93 -29.24
CA ALA A 15 19.42 -2.92 -29.34
C ALA A 15 18.97 -4.30 -28.79
N LEU A 16 18.28 -4.32 -27.65
CA LEU A 16 17.71 -5.55 -27.09
C LEU A 16 16.68 -6.19 -28.03
N GLY A 17 15.81 -5.40 -28.67
CA GLY A 17 14.86 -5.90 -29.66
C GLY A 17 15.55 -6.53 -30.87
N GLY A 18 16.61 -5.89 -31.39
CA GLY A 18 17.40 -6.42 -32.50
C GLY A 18 18.14 -7.72 -32.14
N VAL A 19 18.79 -7.77 -30.96
CA VAL A 19 19.45 -8.99 -30.46
C VAL A 19 18.43 -10.11 -30.24
N GLY A 20 17.27 -9.80 -29.67
CA GLY A 20 16.19 -10.75 -29.47
C GLY A 20 15.70 -11.36 -30.79
N TYR A 21 15.55 -10.54 -31.84
CA TYR A 21 15.18 -11.03 -33.17
C TYR A 21 16.19 -12.04 -33.72
N VAL A 22 17.50 -11.71 -33.70
CA VAL A 22 18.56 -12.63 -34.16
C VAL A 22 18.59 -13.93 -33.34
N ALA A 23 18.39 -13.84 -32.02
CA ALA A 23 18.37 -15.01 -31.15
C ALA A 23 17.16 -15.93 -31.42
N PHE A 24 15.97 -15.36 -31.69
CA PHE A 24 14.79 -16.14 -32.07
C PHE A 24 14.95 -16.80 -33.44
N ASP A 25 15.53 -16.09 -34.41
CA ASP A 25 15.84 -16.64 -35.73
C ASP A 25 16.80 -17.83 -35.61
N ALA A 26 17.90 -17.67 -34.87
CA ALA A 26 18.87 -18.73 -34.60
C ALA A 26 18.29 -19.94 -33.83
N ALA A 27 17.22 -19.74 -33.06
CA ALA A 27 16.51 -20.81 -32.35
C ALA A 27 15.44 -21.51 -33.21
N GLY A 28 15.31 -21.16 -34.50
CA GLY A 28 14.39 -21.80 -35.44
C GLY A 28 12.97 -21.24 -35.43
N PHE A 29 12.75 -20.05 -34.85
CA PHE A 29 11.46 -19.34 -34.93
C PHE A 29 11.31 -18.59 -36.27
N GLU A 30 11.61 -19.26 -37.37
CA GLU A 30 11.48 -18.74 -38.74
C GLU A 30 10.00 -18.40 -39.02
N GLY A 31 9.67 -17.11 -39.01
CA GLY A 31 8.31 -16.61 -39.29
C GLY A 31 7.65 -15.83 -38.16
N PHE A 32 8.30 -15.66 -37.01
CA PHE A 32 7.74 -14.80 -35.96
C PHE A 32 7.89 -13.32 -36.34
N SER A 33 6.76 -12.66 -36.65
CA SER A 33 6.76 -11.23 -36.97
C SER A 33 7.24 -10.42 -35.76
N ALA A 34 8.27 -9.59 -35.95
CA ALA A 34 8.76 -8.66 -34.93
C ALA A 34 7.63 -7.75 -34.40
N GLY A 35 6.64 -7.43 -35.25
CA GLY A 35 5.45 -6.67 -34.85
C GLY A 35 4.54 -7.44 -33.88
N ILE A 36 4.35 -8.74 -34.10
CA ILE A 36 3.56 -9.59 -33.19
C ILE A 36 4.31 -9.75 -31.86
N ALA A 37 5.63 -9.93 -31.89
CA ALA A 37 6.46 -10.00 -30.68
C ALA A 37 6.37 -8.71 -29.85
N ALA A 38 6.57 -7.55 -30.49
CA ALA A 38 6.48 -6.25 -29.83
C ALA A 38 5.08 -6.01 -29.24
N GLN A 39 4.03 -6.39 -29.97
CA GLN A 39 2.66 -6.29 -29.50
C GLN A 39 2.39 -7.19 -28.29
N ALA A 40 2.88 -8.44 -28.31
CA ALA A 40 2.74 -9.36 -27.18
C ALA A 40 3.42 -8.80 -25.93
N VAL A 41 4.63 -8.24 -26.07
CA VAL A 41 5.34 -7.58 -24.96
C VAL A 41 4.54 -6.39 -24.43
N LEU A 42 3.99 -5.55 -25.32
CA LEU A 42 3.17 -4.40 -24.91
C LEU A 42 1.93 -4.85 -24.14
N VAL A 43 1.22 -5.87 -24.63
CA VAL A 43 0.05 -6.44 -23.96
C VAL A 43 0.42 -6.97 -22.58
N LEU A 44 1.54 -7.69 -22.44
CA LEU A 44 2.02 -8.16 -21.14
C LEU A 44 2.34 -7.02 -20.18
N ILE A 45 2.99 -5.94 -20.66
CA ILE A 45 3.27 -4.75 -19.84
C ILE A 45 1.95 -4.13 -19.34
N VAL A 46 0.97 -3.95 -20.23
CA VAL A 46 -0.34 -3.41 -19.87
C VAL A 46 -1.05 -4.32 -18.86
N MET A 47 -1.03 -5.65 -19.08
CA MET A 47 -1.62 -6.62 -18.16
C MET A 47 -0.97 -6.55 -16.77
N VAL A 48 0.36 -6.46 -16.69
CA VAL A 48 1.08 -6.31 -15.40
C VAL A 48 0.71 -4.99 -14.74
N TRP A 49 0.67 -3.90 -15.50
CA TRP A 49 0.32 -2.58 -14.97
C TRP A 49 -1.12 -2.52 -14.45
N THR A 50 -2.08 -3.02 -15.22
CA THR A 50 -3.49 -3.11 -14.81
C THR A 50 -3.68 -4.10 -13.66
N GLY A 51 -3.00 -5.25 -13.70
CA GLY A 51 -3.00 -6.24 -12.61
C GLY A 51 -2.46 -5.66 -11.31
N SER A 52 -1.42 -4.81 -11.37
CA SER A 52 -0.91 -4.07 -10.21
C SER A 52 -1.98 -3.16 -9.60
N TYR A 53 -2.76 -2.46 -10.42
CA TYR A 53 -3.87 -1.64 -9.94
C TYR A 53 -4.93 -2.48 -9.23
N LEU A 54 -5.37 -3.58 -9.86
CA LEU A 54 -6.35 -4.49 -9.26
C LEU A 54 -5.84 -5.09 -7.94
N PHE A 55 -4.59 -5.54 -7.91
CA PHE A 55 -3.97 -6.08 -6.70
C PHE A 55 -3.95 -5.04 -5.58
N ARG A 56 -3.62 -3.79 -5.89
CA ARG A 56 -3.61 -2.69 -4.91
C ARG A 56 -5.01 -2.36 -4.37
N VAL A 57 -6.04 -2.46 -5.22
CA VAL A 57 -7.45 -2.31 -4.83
C VAL A 57 -7.87 -3.41 -3.86
N VAL A 58 -7.65 -4.68 -4.24
CA VAL A 58 -8.07 -5.85 -3.44
C VAL A 58 -7.30 -5.93 -2.11
N THR A 59 -6.02 -5.57 -2.10
CA THR A 59 -5.19 -5.56 -0.88
C THR A 59 -5.41 -4.33 0.00
N GLY A 60 -6.22 -3.36 -0.43
CA GLY A 60 -6.45 -2.14 0.33
C GLY A 60 -5.21 -1.25 0.48
N ARG A 61 -4.16 -1.44 -0.33
CA ARG A 61 -2.94 -0.62 -0.39
C ARG A 61 -3.17 0.70 -1.13
N MET A 62 -4.28 1.34 -0.77
CA MET A 62 -4.66 2.65 -1.28
C MET A 62 -4.08 3.72 -0.36
N THR A 63 -3.52 4.78 -0.95
CA THR A 63 -2.88 5.87 -0.22
C THR A 63 -3.76 6.41 0.91
N TYR A 64 -5.06 6.62 0.68
CA TYR A 64 -6.00 7.07 1.71
C TYR A 64 -6.14 6.08 2.87
N MET A 65 -6.21 4.78 2.59
CA MET A 65 -6.35 3.75 3.62
C MET A 65 -5.07 3.64 4.46
N GLU A 66 -3.91 3.72 3.83
CA GLU A 66 -2.62 3.73 4.51
C GLU A 66 -2.43 4.99 5.36
N GLN A 67 -2.79 6.17 4.81
CA GLN A 67 -2.77 7.44 5.54
C GLN A 67 -3.69 7.39 6.76
N ARG A 68 -4.93 6.92 6.60
CA ARG A 68 -5.90 6.81 7.70
C ARG A 68 -5.44 5.83 8.77
N ARG A 69 -4.86 4.69 8.39
CA ARG A 69 -4.33 3.70 9.34
C ARG A 69 -3.17 4.29 10.14
N ARG A 70 -2.20 4.91 9.46
CA ARG A 70 -1.05 5.55 10.10
C ARG A 70 -1.47 6.70 11.03
N TYR A 71 -2.47 7.47 10.64
CA TYR A 71 -2.98 8.56 11.47
C TYR A 71 -3.61 8.02 12.76
N ARG A 72 -4.46 6.98 12.66
CA ARG A 72 -5.06 6.34 13.84
C ARG A 72 -4.03 5.71 14.77
N ASP A 73 -3.07 4.94 14.25
CA ASP A 73 -2.06 4.30 15.11
C ASP A 73 -1.31 5.31 15.99
N VAL A 74 -1.04 6.52 15.48
CA VAL A 74 -0.35 7.57 16.23
C VAL A 74 -1.30 8.31 17.19
N TYR A 75 -2.53 8.58 16.76
CA TYR A 75 -3.48 9.36 17.54
C TYR A 75 -4.21 8.55 18.61
N ASP A 76 -4.52 7.28 18.37
CA ASP A 76 -5.29 6.47 19.29
C ASP A 76 -4.53 6.27 20.61
N VAL A 77 -3.22 6.06 20.57
CA VAL A 77 -2.38 5.96 21.78
C VAL A 77 -2.41 7.26 22.59
N LYS A 78 -2.13 8.39 21.93
CA LYS A 78 -2.16 9.70 22.61
C LYS A 78 -3.55 10.09 23.11
N ALA A 79 -4.59 9.79 22.34
CA ALA A 79 -5.95 10.11 22.72
C ALA A 79 -6.40 9.30 23.94
N VAL A 80 -5.96 8.04 24.06
CA VAL A 80 -6.20 7.21 25.25
C VAL A 80 -5.45 7.77 26.45
N GLU A 81 -4.14 8.05 26.32
CA GLU A 81 -3.31 8.62 27.40
C GLU A 81 -3.86 9.97 27.88
N ASP A 82 -4.23 10.87 26.96
CA ASP A 82 -4.80 12.18 27.30
C ASP A 82 -6.18 12.05 27.97
N LEU A 83 -6.99 11.06 27.56
CA LEU A 83 -8.32 10.83 28.14
C LEU A 83 -8.21 10.26 29.55
N GLU A 84 -7.28 9.33 29.78
CA GLU A 84 -6.98 8.74 31.09
C GLU A 84 -6.44 9.81 32.04
N ALA A 85 -5.43 10.58 31.62
CA ALA A 85 -4.88 11.68 32.42
C ALA A 85 -5.93 12.74 32.78
N ARG A 86 -6.86 13.04 31.86
CA ARG A 86 -7.99 13.94 32.17
C ARG A 86 -8.95 13.33 33.17
N PHE A 87 -9.26 12.04 33.05
CA PHE A 87 -10.15 11.34 33.98
C PHE A 87 -9.56 11.32 35.39
N ASP A 88 -8.28 10.96 35.53
CA ASP A 88 -7.57 10.89 36.81
C ASP A 88 -7.42 12.27 37.48
N SER A 89 -7.42 13.34 36.70
CA SER A 89 -7.37 14.72 37.21
C SER A 89 -8.70 15.22 37.77
N LEU A 90 -9.81 14.51 37.53
CA LEU A 90 -11.13 14.88 38.03
C LEU A 90 -11.26 14.53 39.51
N PRO A 91 -12.08 15.26 40.28
CA PRO A 91 -12.46 14.85 41.63
C PRO A 91 -13.12 13.46 41.65
N GLU A 92 -12.88 12.68 42.71
CA GLU A 92 -13.39 11.31 42.88
C GLU A 92 -14.91 11.20 42.73
N GLU A 93 -15.65 12.20 43.21
CA GLU A 93 -17.11 12.26 43.09
C GLU A 93 -17.58 12.38 41.63
N GLU A 94 -16.83 13.12 40.80
CA GLU A 94 -17.14 13.29 39.39
C GLU A 94 -16.76 12.03 38.59
N GLN A 95 -15.61 11.43 38.91
CA GLN A 95 -15.19 10.15 38.32
C GLN A 95 -16.24 9.07 38.54
N GLN A 96 -16.72 8.89 39.77
CA GLN A 96 -17.75 7.90 40.10
C GLN A 96 -19.10 8.21 39.41
N ALA A 97 -19.46 9.49 39.27
CA ALA A 97 -20.66 9.88 38.54
C ALA A 97 -20.57 9.50 37.04
N LEU A 98 -19.39 9.67 36.44
CA LEU A 98 -19.12 9.29 35.04
C LEU A 98 -19.16 7.78 34.86
N LEU A 99 -18.50 7.00 35.73
CA LEU A 99 -18.53 5.53 35.71
C LEU A 99 -19.97 4.99 35.84
N LYS A 100 -20.75 5.58 36.74
CA LYS A 100 -22.17 5.25 36.90
C LYS A 100 -22.98 5.55 35.65
N LYS A 101 -22.68 6.63 34.92
CA LYS A 101 -23.39 7.03 33.69
C LYS A 101 -23.16 6.06 32.53
N ILE A 102 -21.97 5.45 32.46
CA ILE A 102 -21.65 4.41 31.46
C ILE A 102 -22.02 2.99 31.93
N GLY A 103 -22.65 2.85 33.11
CA GLY A 103 -23.14 1.58 33.64
C GLY A 103 -22.07 0.72 34.34
N VAL A 104 -20.87 1.25 34.57
CA VAL A 104 -19.80 0.58 35.33
C VAL A 104 -20.09 0.79 36.82
N LYS A 105 -20.31 -0.31 37.56
CA LYS A 105 -20.52 -0.27 39.01
C LYS A 105 -19.17 -0.24 39.74
N PRO A 106 -19.08 0.46 40.89
CA PRO A 106 -17.82 0.63 41.61
C PRO A 106 -17.21 -0.67 42.18
N ASP A 107 -17.93 -1.80 42.16
CA ASP A 107 -17.43 -3.10 42.65
C ASP A 107 -16.60 -3.87 41.61
N GLN A 108 -16.50 -3.39 40.37
CA GLN A 108 -15.79 -4.10 39.28
C GLN A 108 -14.36 -3.61 39.03
N THR A 109 -13.89 -2.56 39.73
CA THR A 109 -12.53 -2.02 39.55
C THR A 109 -11.47 -2.77 40.37
N THR A 110 -11.85 -3.72 41.24
CA THR A 110 -10.92 -4.40 42.18
C THR A 110 -10.69 -5.89 41.92
N ALA A 111 -11.08 -6.41 40.75
CA ALA A 111 -10.86 -7.81 40.42
C ALA A 111 -10.30 -8.01 39.00
N ASP A 112 -8.98 -7.83 38.85
CA ASP A 112 -8.13 -8.87 38.27
C ASP A 112 -6.64 -8.59 38.62
N PRO A 113 -5.84 -9.63 38.94
CA PRO A 113 -4.38 -9.56 39.13
C PRO A 113 -3.57 -9.48 37.82
#